data_AF-A0A258FUG7-F1
#
_entry.id   AF-A0A258FUG7-F1
#
_cell.length_a   1.000
_cell.length_b   1.000
_cell.length_c   1.000
_cell.angle_alpha   90.00
_cell.angle_beta   90.00
_cell.angle_gamma   90.00
#
_symmetry.space_group_name_H-M   'P 1'
#
loop_
_entity.id
_entity.type
_entity.pdbx_description
1 polymer ?
#
loop_
_entity_poly.entity_id
_entity_poly.type
_entity_poly.pdbx_seq_one_letter_code
_entity_poly.pdbx_strand_id
1 'polypeptide(L)'
;MIGLDLSTPTVALRGAVPLPLLIDFAEGRYQRQGLVAASFTDLPGASFGRAGVGLAPRADGTLATAAANMPRITDRGLLLEPEATNLFTHSNDFANAVWAGVGTRAGGFPAPDGTNTAVEITMPNMATVLVRALTGVGVTGGISGKVFVKSAESQPWNFLVRNNTTAQNLNERSIDLSTNPSGTVNGWTVTPMAGGWFEVAFIRTLGIGAGDAIAIYYGNAGANQNGRKLQVWGGNFFQSATPGSPIPTGASPVTRGADMASVVVPTNATTWEAVHGDANIVVGGSVTPGATFDLVAGRPWLNGFLKRLTMR
;
A
#
# COMPACT_ATOMS: atom_id res chain seq x y z
N MET A 1 35.27 29.02 -48.62
CA MET A 1 35.45 27.56 -48.45
C MET A 1 36.42 27.39 -47.29
N ILE A 2 35.91 27.19 -46.07
CA ILE A 2 36.72 27.11 -44.85
C ILE A 2 37.06 25.64 -44.64
N GLY A 3 38.35 25.31 -44.68
CA GLY A 3 38.86 23.96 -44.45
C GLY A 3 38.79 23.60 -42.97
N LEU A 4 38.15 22.47 -42.67
CA LEU A 4 38.17 21.82 -41.38
C LEU A 4 39.42 20.94 -41.31
N ASP A 5 40.34 21.25 -40.41
CA ASP A 5 41.49 20.40 -40.07
C ASP A 5 41.05 19.30 -39.09
N LEU A 6 41.26 18.04 -39.47
CA LEU A 6 40.88 16.82 -38.75
C LEU A 6 42.08 16.13 -38.07
N SER A 7 43.18 16.85 -37.81
CA SER A 7 44.44 16.27 -37.31
C SER A 7 44.47 15.86 -35.83
N THR A 8 43.35 15.91 -35.09
CA THR A 8 43.28 15.36 -33.72
C THR A 8 42.20 14.27 -33.62
N PRO A 9 42.56 12.98 -33.45
CA PRO A 9 41.59 11.93 -33.24
C PRO A 9 41.28 11.84 -31.74
N THR A 10 40.52 12.79 -31.20
CA THR A 10 39.59 12.64 -30.07
C THR A 10 39.15 14.01 -29.60
N VAL A 11 38.13 14.58 -30.27
CA VAL A 11 37.10 15.25 -29.48
C VAL A 11 36.41 14.12 -28.73
N ALA A 12 36.94 13.79 -27.54
CA ALA A 12 36.09 13.17 -26.55
C ALA A 12 34.92 14.14 -26.39
N LEU A 13 33.75 13.78 -26.93
CA LEU A 13 32.50 14.17 -26.30
C LEU A 13 32.79 14.03 -24.81
N ARG A 14 32.68 15.13 -24.03
CA ARG A 14 32.68 15.05 -22.57
C ARG A 14 31.49 14.15 -22.21
N GLY A 15 31.70 12.84 -22.32
CA GLY A 15 30.77 11.80 -21.94
C GLY A 15 30.60 12.01 -20.46
N ALA A 16 29.36 12.31 -20.06
CA ALA A 16 29.02 12.43 -18.66
C ALA A 16 29.66 11.24 -17.94
N VAL A 17 30.50 11.50 -16.94
CA VAL A 17 31.07 10.43 -16.11
C VAL A 17 29.86 9.66 -15.57
N PRO A 18 29.72 8.35 -15.91
CA PRO A 18 28.54 7.60 -15.52
C PRO A 18 28.44 7.62 -14.00
N LEU A 19 27.22 7.85 -13.50
CA LEU A 19 26.96 7.90 -12.07
C LEU A 19 27.47 6.61 -11.41
N PRO A 20 28.11 6.69 -10.23
CA PRO A 20 28.50 5.52 -9.47
C PRO A 20 27.36 4.52 -9.26
N LEU A 21 26.16 5.03 -8.95
CA LEU A 21 24.92 4.27 -8.87
C LEU A 21 23.72 5.13 -9.30
N LEU A 22 22.85 4.55 -10.13
CA LEU A 22 21.50 5.04 -10.41
C LEU A 22 20.52 3.86 -10.34
N ILE A 23 19.53 3.99 -9.48
CA ILE A 23 18.40 3.07 -9.41
C ILE A 23 17.14 3.92 -9.58
N ASP A 24 16.45 3.78 -10.69
CA ASP A 24 15.17 4.43 -10.96
C ASP A 24 14.11 3.34 -11.14
N PHE A 25 13.33 3.11 -10.10
CA PHE A 25 12.29 2.09 -10.07
C PHE A 25 11.08 2.49 -10.92
N ALA A 26 10.80 3.79 -11.04
CA ALA A 26 9.67 4.28 -11.82
C ALA A 26 9.94 4.16 -13.33
N GLU A 27 11.19 4.39 -13.75
CA GLU A 27 11.61 4.25 -15.16
C GLU A 27 12.25 2.90 -15.49
N GLY A 28 12.42 2.01 -14.50
CA GLY A 28 13.06 0.70 -14.69
C GLY A 28 14.53 0.76 -15.08
N ARG A 29 15.28 1.77 -14.61
CA ARG A 29 16.70 1.96 -14.94
C ARG A 29 17.59 1.59 -13.77
N TYR A 30 18.49 0.63 -13.97
CA TYR A 30 19.40 0.14 -12.94
C TYR A 30 20.83 0.20 -13.48
N GLN A 31 21.65 1.10 -12.93
CA GLN A 31 23.01 1.34 -13.40
C GLN A 31 24.00 1.41 -12.25
N ARG A 32 25.17 0.80 -12.43
CA ARG A 32 26.27 0.83 -11.46
C ARG A 32 27.60 0.90 -12.20
N GLN A 33 28.36 1.98 -12.00
CA GLN A 33 29.70 2.14 -12.59
C GLN A 33 29.76 1.85 -14.11
N GLY A 34 28.74 2.28 -14.86
CA GLY A 34 28.62 2.05 -16.30
C GLY A 34 27.96 0.73 -16.73
N LEU A 35 27.78 -0.24 -15.81
CA LEU A 35 26.95 -1.42 -16.05
C LEU A 35 25.47 -1.04 -16.03
N VAL A 36 24.68 -1.57 -16.96
CA VAL A 36 23.21 -1.50 -16.93
C VAL A 36 22.64 -2.89 -16.64
N ALA A 37 21.78 -3.00 -15.63
CA ALA A 37 21.10 -4.23 -15.27
C ALA A 37 19.62 -4.20 -15.72
N ALA A 38 19.07 -5.37 -16.00
CA ALA A 38 17.68 -5.51 -16.45
C ALA A 38 16.66 -5.34 -15.30
N SER A 39 17.08 -5.64 -14.07
CA SER A 39 16.26 -5.50 -12.87
C SER A 39 17.08 -5.02 -11.67
N PHE A 40 16.38 -4.60 -10.61
CA PHE A 40 17.03 -4.24 -9.34
C PHE A 40 17.84 -5.40 -8.76
N THR A 41 17.31 -6.62 -8.82
CA THR A 41 17.97 -7.82 -8.26
C THR A 41 19.14 -8.33 -9.11
N ASP A 42 19.21 -7.93 -10.38
CA ASP A 42 20.37 -8.23 -11.25
C ASP A 42 21.51 -7.22 -11.07
N LEU A 43 21.26 -6.11 -10.38
CA LEU A 43 22.27 -5.08 -10.15
C LEU A 43 23.31 -5.58 -9.13
N PRO A 44 24.60 -5.65 -9.45
CA PRO A 44 25.60 -6.16 -8.52
C PRO A 44 25.60 -5.37 -7.20
N GLY A 45 25.61 -6.10 -6.09
CA GLY A 45 25.56 -5.53 -4.75
C GLY A 45 24.19 -5.02 -4.31
N ALA A 46 23.14 -5.14 -5.12
CA ALA A 46 21.76 -4.99 -4.67
C ALA A 46 21.23 -6.31 -4.08
N SER A 47 20.37 -6.23 -3.09
CA SER A 47 19.68 -7.39 -2.53
C SER A 47 18.24 -7.06 -2.16
N PHE A 48 17.37 -8.07 -2.27
CA PHE A 48 15.98 -8.00 -1.86
C PHE A 48 15.53 -9.31 -1.20
N GLY A 49 14.71 -9.22 -0.17
CA GLY A 49 14.07 -10.36 0.48
C GLY A 49 12.70 -9.98 1.04
N ARG A 50 11.71 -10.86 0.85
CA ARG A 50 10.40 -10.77 1.50
C ARG A 50 9.75 -12.15 1.51
N ALA A 51 9.24 -12.56 2.67
CA ALA A 51 8.40 -13.73 2.77
C ALA A 51 6.99 -13.49 2.17
N GLY A 52 6.55 -14.40 1.31
CA GLY A 52 5.18 -14.43 0.80
C GLY A 52 4.86 -13.44 -0.32
N VAL A 53 3.65 -13.61 -0.84
CA VAL A 53 3.08 -12.76 -1.89
C VAL A 53 2.69 -11.40 -1.31
N GLY A 54 2.93 -10.32 -2.06
CA GLY A 54 2.55 -8.97 -1.67
C GLY A 54 1.82 -8.24 -2.79
N LEU A 55 0.94 -7.32 -2.41
CA LEU A 55 0.26 -6.40 -3.33
C LEU A 55 0.94 -5.03 -3.32
N ALA A 56 0.86 -4.31 -4.43
CA ALA A 56 1.31 -2.92 -4.55
C ALA A 56 0.37 -2.14 -5.47
N PRO A 57 -0.06 -0.93 -5.09
CA PRO A 57 -0.91 -0.12 -5.96
C PRO A 57 -0.11 0.47 -7.12
N ARG A 58 -0.76 0.58 -8.27
CA ARG A 58 -0.28 1.30 -9.45
C ARG A 58 -0.83 2.73 -9.49
N ALA A 59 -0.28 3.57 -10.36
CA ALA A 59 -0.77 4.95 -10.52
C ALA A 59 -2.17 5.00 -11.16
N ASP A 60 -2.53 3.98 -11.94
CA ASP A 60 -3.87 3.83 -12.54
C ASP A 60 -4.96 3.38 -11.54
N GLY A 61 -4.58 3.10 -10.29
CA GLY A 61 -5.50 2.64 -9.26
C GLY A 61 -5.81 1.14 -9.30
N THR A 62 -5.07 0.33 -10.07
CA THR A 62 -5.11 -1.14 -9.97
C THR A 62 -4.09 -1.66 -8.95
N LEU A 63 -4.23 -2.92 -8.53
CA LEU A 63 -3.24 -3.59 -7.68
C LEU A 63 -2.40 -4.58 -8.48
N ALA A 64 -1.08 -4.55 -8.27
CA ALA A 64 -0.13 -5.51 -8.81
C ALA A 64 0.26 -6.54 -7.75
N THR A 65 0.40 -7.80 -8.16
CA THR A 65 0.88 -8.89 -7.30
C THR A 65 2.37 -9.14 -7.53
N ALA A 66 3.14 -9.26 -6.45
CA ALA A 66 4.54 -9.68 -6.47
C ALA A 66 4.70 -10.98 -5.67
N ALA A 67 5.36 -11.98 -6.26
CA ALA A 67 5.66 -13.25 -5.61
C ALA A 67 6.63 -13.09 -4.43
N ALA A 68 6.85 -14.17 -3.67
CA ALA A 68 7.87 -14.18 -2.62
C ALA A 68 9.25 -13.85 -3.19
N ASN A 69 10.05 -13.09 -2.42
CA ASN A 69 11.37 -12.58 -2.81
C ASN A 69 11.41 -11.72 -4.09
N MET A 70 10.26 -11.30 -4.60
CA MET A 70 10.19 -10.35 -5.72
C MET A 70 9.90 -8.93 -5.19
N PRO A 71 10.70 -7.93 -5.59
CA PRO A 71 10.49 -6.55 -5.18
C PRO A 71 9.15 -6.03 -5.73
N ARG A 72 8.42 -5.25 -4.92
CA ARG A 72 7.13 -4.66 -5.30
C ARG A 72 7.36 -3.37 -6.06
N ILE A 73 7.76 -3.52 -7.31
CA ILE A 73 8.03 -2.40 -8.22
C ILE A 73 6.80 -2.18 -9.09
N THR A 74 6.33 -0.94 -9.12
CA THR A 74 5.25 -0.46 -9.99
C THR A 74 5.68 0.82 -10.67
N ASP A 75 4.81 1.39 -11.51
CA ASP A 75 4.94 2.74 -12.06
C ASP A 75 5.07 3.85 -10.97
N ARG A 76 4.75 3.52 -9.71
CA ARG A 76 4.95 4.42 -8.56
C ARG A 76 6.32 4.30 -7.91
N GLY A 77 7.12 3.30 -8.26
CA GLY A 77 8.42 2.98 -7.67
C GLY A 77 8.42 1.66 -6.87
N LEU A 78 9.44 1.48 -6.03
CA LEU A 78 9.57 0.34 -5.11
C LEU A 78 8.80 0.61 -3.82
N LEU A 79 7.83 -0.25 -3.51
CA LEU A 79 7.12 -0.25 -2.23
C LEU A 79 7.89 -1.09 -1.20
N LEU A 80 8.20 -0.47 -0.06
CA LEU A 80 8.84 -1.11 1.10
C LEU A 80 7.96 -0.93 2.33
N GLU A 81 7.66 -2.02 3.02
CA GLU A 81 6.81 -2.02 4.21
C GLU A 81 7.41 -2.88 5.34
N PRO A 82 7.19 -2.49 6.61
CA PRO A 82 7.58 -3.29 7.76
C PRO A 82 6.73 -4.56 7.85
N GLU A 83 7.03 -5.44 8.80
CA GLU A 83 6.16 -6.58 9.09
C GLU A 83 4.76 -6.11 9.51
N ALA A 84 3.72 -6.81 9.05
CA ALA A 84 2.35 -6.54 9.44
C ALA A 84 1.53 -7.83 9.46
N THR A 85 0.59 -7.92 10.40
CA THR A 85 -0.32 -9.06 10.54
C THR A 85 -1.75 -8.59 10.34
N ASN A 86 -2.45 -9.15 9.35
CA ASN A 86 -3.88 -8.94 9.22
C ASN A 86 -4.62 -9.87 10.18
N LEU A 87 -5.32 -9.29 11.15
CA LEU A 87 -6.05 -10.01 12.18
C LEU A 87 -7.46 -10.42 11.76
N PHE A 88 -8.00 -9.85 10.70
CA PHE A 88 -9.24 -10.37 10.13
C PHE A 88 -8.97 -11.68 9.42
N THR A 89 -9.78 -12.69 9.71
CA THR A 89 -9.85 -13.94 8.93
C THR A 89 -10.88 -13.80 7.81
N HIS A 90 -10.67 -14.57 6.73
CA HIS A 90 -11.50 -14.52 5.53
C HIS A 90 -11.55 -13.13 4.90
N SER A 91 -10.41 -12.43 4.80
CA SER A 91 -10.33 -11.03 4.34
C SER A 91 -10.92 -10.78 2.96
N ASN A 92 -10.96 -11.80 2.12
CA ASN A 92 -11.48 -11.72 0.75
C ASN A 92 -12.78 -12.53 0.57
N ASP A 93 -13.25 -13.20 1.62
CA ASP A 93 -14.49 -13.98 1.60
C ASP A 93 -15.50 -13.32 2.54
N PHE A 94 -16.12 -12.25 2.04
CA PHE A 94 -17.18 -11.55 2.74
C PHE A 94 -18.49 -12.34 2.78
N ALA A 95 -18.59 -13.52 2.16
CA ALA A 95 -19.77 -14.38 2.32
C ALA A 95 -19.70 -15.20 3.64
N ASN A 96 -18.51 -15.32 4.24
CA ASN A 96 -18.32 -16.06 5.47
C ASN A 96 -19.07 -15.45 6.67
N ALA A 97 -19.58 -16.31 7.55
CA ALA A 97 -20.33 -15.93 8.75
C ALA A 97 -19.53 -15.11 9.77
N VAL A 98 -18.20 -15.16 9.72
CA VAL A 98 -17.35 -14.30 10.56
C VAL A 98 -17.52 -12.81 10.25
N TRP A 99 -17.98 -12.48 9.04
CA TRP A 99 -18.43 -11.14 8.66
C TRP A 99 -19.90 -10.99 9.04
N ALA A 100 -20.15 -10.36 10.19
CA ALA A 100 -21.49 -10.14 10.70
C ALA A 100 -22.26 -9.08 9.89
N GLY A 101 -23.56 -9.00 10.12
CA GLY A 101 -24.47 -8.05 9.48
C GLY A 101 -25.52 -8.74 8.62
N VAL A 102 -26.48 -7.96 8.12
CA VAL A 102 -27.64 -8.45 7.37
C VAL A 102 -27.61 -8.00 5.92
N GLY A 103 -28.00 -8.89 5.01
CA GLY A 103 -28.08 -8.67 3.56
C GLY A 103 -27.83 -9.94 2.76
N THR A 104 -28.28 -9.96 1.51
CA THR A 104 -27.94 -11.06 0.60
C THR A 104 -26.55 -10.81 0.01
N ARG A 105 -25.79 -11.88 -0.15
CA ARG A 105 -24.39 -11.82 -0.58
C ARG A 105 -24.23 -12.64 -1.86
N ALA A 106 -23.61 -12.04 -2.86
CA ALA A 106 -23.27 -12.70 -4.12
C ALA A 106 -21.77 -12.51 -4.40
N GLY A 107 -21.05 -13.60 -4.62
CA GLY A 107 -19.63 -13.56 -5.02
C GLY A 107 -19.46 -13.56 -6.55
N GLY A 108 -18.20 -13.48 -7.00
CA GLY A 108 -17.87 -13.59 -8.43
C GLY A 108 -17.71 -12.27 -9.16
N PHE A 109 -17.59 -11.15 -8.45
CA PHE A 109 -17.45 -9.83 -9.05
C PHE A 109 -15.97 -9.44 -9.26
N PRO A 110 -15.64 -8.62 -10.28
CA PRO A 110 -14.29 -8.15 -10.51
C PRO A 110 -13.75 -7.32 -9.33
N ALA A 111 -12.58 -7.68 -8.83
CA ALA A 111 -11.89 -7.04 -7.72
C ALA A 111 -10.70 -6.18 -8.20
N PRO A 112 -10.18 -5.26 -7.35
CA PRO A 112 -9.05 -4.38 -7.70
C PRO A 112 -7.74 -5.10 -8.05
N ASP A 113 -7.57 -6.36 -7.64
CA ASP A 113 -6.42 -7.21 -7.95
C ASP A 113 -6.55 -7.94 -9.30
N GLY A 114 -7.64 -7.71 -10.04
CA GLY A 114 -7.93 -8.35 -11.32
C GLY A 114 -8.60 -9.72 -11.22
N THR A 115 -8.86 -10.23 -10.01
CA THR A 115 -9.61 -11.48 -9.81
C THR A 115 -11.11 -11.24 -9.78
N ASN A 116 -11.92 -12.32 -9.82
CA ASN A 116 -13.38 -12.24 -9.63
C ASN A 116 -13.79 -12.63 -8.20
N THR A 117 -13.12 -12.07 -7.20
CA THR A 117 -13.31 -12.45 -5.78
C THR A 117 -14.07 -11.41 -4.95
N ALA A 118 -14.51 -10.30 -5.54
CA ALA A 118 -15.34 -9.33 -4.83
C ALA A 118 -16.73 -9.90 -4.54
N VAL A 119 -17.33 -9.42 -3.46
CA VAL A 119 -18.69 -9.78 -3.02
C VAL A 119 -19.59 -8.56 -3.11
N GLU A 120 -20.73 -8.71 -3.76
CA GLU A 120 -21.82 -7.74 -3.72
C GLU A 120 -22.73 -8.05 -2.54
N ILE A 121 -22.99 -7.04 -1.71
CA ILE A 121 -23.93 -7.08 -0.60
C ILE A 121 -25.13 -6.24 -1.01
N THR A 122 -26.31 -6.86 -1.05
CA THR A 122 -27.58 -6.14 -1.21
C THR A 122 -28.20 -5.91 0.16
N MET A 123 -28.44 -4.64 0.50
CA MET A 123 -28.94 -4.26 1.81
C MET A 123 -30.41 -4.66 1.99
N PRO A 124 -30.78 -5.25 3.13
CA PRO A 124 -32.17 -5.43 3.51
C PRO A 124 -32.70 -4.15 4.18
N ASN A 125 -33.99 -4.12 4.48
CA ASN A 125 -34.60 -3.05 5.28
C ASN A 125 -34.27 -3.17 6.79
N MET A 126 -32.99 -3.06 7.18
CA MET A 126 -32.52 -3.23 8.57
C MET A 126 -31.27 -2.39 8.91
N ALA A 127 -30.85 -2.41 10.19
CA ALA A 127 -29.95 -1.43 10.81
C ALA A 127 -28.42 -1.70 10.74
N THR A 128 -27.94 -2.88 10.34
CA THR A 128 -26.49 -3.20 10.39
C THR A 128 -26.05 -4.16 9.29
N VAL A 129 -25.21 -3.72 8.35
CA VAL A 129 -25.05 -4.43 7.06
C VAL A 129 -23.77 -5.26 6.95
N LEU A 130 -22.60 -4.69 7.23
CA LEU A 130 -21.35 -5.44 7.21
C LEU A 130 -20.44 -4.97 8.36
N VAL A 131 -20.18 -5.87 9.29
CA VAL A 131 -19.38 -5.60 10.48
C VAL A 131 -18.36 -6.69 10.70
N ARG A 132 -17.16 -6.29 11.11
CA ARG A 132 -16.20 -7.21 11.69
C ARG A 132 -15.71 -6.72 13.04
N ALA A 133 -15.79 -7.60 14.04
CA ALA A 133 -15.32 -7.34 15.38
C ALA A 133 -14.10 -8.21 15.72
N LEU A 134 -13.18 -7.63 16.48
CA LEU A 134 -12.06 -8.32 17.13
C LEU A 134 -12.16 -8.05 18.62
N THR A 135 -12.02 -9.09 19.43
CA THR A 135 -11.93 -8.99 20.90
C THR A 135 -10.47 -9.17 21.32
N GLY A 136 -10.06 -8.50 22.41
CA GLY A 136 -8.71 -8.68 22.93
C GLY A 136 -7.65 -7.99 22.08
N VAL A 137 -7.97 -6.83 21.49
CA VAL A 137 -7.00 -6.11 20.64
C VAL A 137 -5.82 -5.66 21.50
N GLY A 138 -4.62 -6.14 21.17
CA GLY A 138 -3.37 -5.57 21.68
C GLY A 138 -3.11 -4.26 20.95
N VAL A 139 -2.87 -3.18 21.68
CA VAL A 139 -2.53 -1.89 21.05
C VAL A 139 -1.15 -1.45 21.50
N THR A 140 -0.24 -1.39 20.55
CA THR A 140 1.04 -0.69 20.68
C THR A 140 1.13 0.30 19.53
N GLY A 141 0.93 1.58 19.81
CA GLY A 141 1.00 2.66 18.80
C GLY A 141 -0.29 2.93 18.01
N GLY A 142 -1.32 2.07 18.08
CA GLY A 142 -2.65 2.30 17.49
C GLY A 142 -3.14 1.13 16.64
N ILE A 143 -4.23 1.35 15.91
CA ILE A 143 -4.81 0.41 14.95
C ILE A 143 -5.00 1.08 13.59
N SER A 144 -5.03 0.27 12.55
CA SER A 144 -5.41 0.69 11.21
C SER A 144 -6.12 -0.44 10.48
N GLY A 145 -6.78 -0.10 9.40
CA GLY A 145 -7.42 -1.09 8.54
C GLY A 145 -7.86 -0.47 7.24
N LYS A 146 -8.22 -1.31 6.28
CA LYS A 146 -8.75 -0.87 4.99
C LYS A 146 -9.73 -1.88 4.43
N VAL A 147 -10.54 -1.40 3.51
CA VAL A 147 -11.43 -2.20 2.66
C VAL A 147 -11.50 -1.53 1.30
N PHE A 148 -11.75 -2.32 0.27
CA PHE A 148 -12.06 -1.81 -1.06
C PHE A 148 -13.56 -1.87 -1.25
N VAL A 149 -14.15 -0.76 -1.68
CA VAL A 149 -15.58 -0.64 -1.89
C VAL A 149 -15.91 -0.05 -3.24
N LYS A 150 -17.04 -0.48 -3.80
CA LYS A 150 -17.61 0.07 -5.03
C LYS A 150 -19.12 0.07 -4.93
N SER A 151 -19.75 1.14 -5.40
CA SER A 151 -21.20 1.24 -5.46
C SER A 151 -21.61 2.17 -6.59
N ALA A 152 -22.75 1.87 -7.22
CA ALA A 152 -23.39 2.76 -8.18
C ALA A 152 -24.48 3.65 -7.52
N GLU A 153 -24.69 3.51 -6.21
CA GLU A 153 -25.71 4.25 -5.47
C GLU A 153 -25.27 5.71 -5.27
N SER A 154 -26.17 6.65 -5.50
CA SER A 154 -25.95 8.09 -5.31
C SER A 154 -26.22 8.56 -3.88
N GLN A 155 -26.00 7.68 -2.91
CA GLN A 155 -26.30 7.92 -1.49
C GLN A 155 -25.07 7.59 -0.65
N PRO A 156 -24.79 8.38 0.41
CA PRO A 156 -23.65 8.12 1.27
C PRO A 156 -23.70 6.75 1.95
N TRP A 157 -22.50 6.22 2.19
CA TRP A 157 -22.20 5.03 2.98
C TRP A 157 -21.50 5.46 4.26
N ASN A 158 -21.96 4.99 5.42
CA ASN A 158 -21.41 5.35 6.73
C ASN A 158 -20.41 4.31 7.20
N PHE A 159 -19.17 4.73 7.42
CA PHE A 159 -18.08 3.91 7.93
C PHE A 159 -17.80 4.29 9.37
N LEU A 160 -17.65 3.29 10.23
CA LEU A 160 -17.48 3.49 11.67
C LEU A 160 -16.44 2.54 12.26
N VAL A 161 -15.54 3.09 13.06
CA VAL A 161 -14.73 2.35 14.04
C VAL A 161 -15.38 2.56 15.41
N ARG A 162 -15.79 1.47 16.07
CA ARG A 162 -16.43 1.49 17.38
C ARG A 162 -15.61 0.68 18.38
N ASN A 163 -15.44 1.23 19.58
CA ASN A 163 -14.99 0.48 20.74
C ASN A 163 -16.21 -0.04 21.49
N ASN A 164 -16.46 -1.34 21.39
CA ASN A 164 -17.61 -1.98 22.01
C ASN A 164 -17.42 -2.13 23.52
N THR A 165 -16.18 -2.23 24.02
CA THR A 165 -15.89 -2.30 25.46
C THR A 165 -16.35 -1.02 26.17
N THR A 166 -16.03 0.14 25.59
CA THR A 166 -16.36 1.46 26.17
C THR A 166 -17.64 2.06 25.60
N ALA A 167 -18.30 1.36 24.67
CA ALA A 167 -19.47 1.81 23.92
C ALA A 167 -19.28 3.12 23.13
N GLN A 168 -18.03 3.47 22.78
CA GLN A 168 -17.68 4.71 22.08
C GLN A 168 -17.57 4.54 20.56
N ASN A 169 -18.12 5.50 19.82
CA ASN A 169 -17.80 5.66 18.40
C ASN A 169 -16.49 6.45 18.28
N LEU A 170 -15.49 5.87 17.61
CA LEU A 170 -14.14 6.43 17.54
C LEU A 170 -13.93 7.26 16.27
N ASN A 171 -14.09 6.64 15.11
CA ASN A 171 -13.93 7.29 13.80
C ASN A 171 -15.22 7.07 13.02
N GLU A 172 -15.84 8.13 12.54
CA GLU A 172 -17.03 8.04 11.69
C GLU A 172 -16.86 8.90 10.44
N ARG A 173 -17.24 8.35 9.29
CA ARG A 173 -17.26 9.07 8.03
C ARG A 173 -18.40 8.60 7.14
N SER A 174 -19.20 9.56 6.68
CA SER A 174 -20.16 9.36 5.60
C SER A 174 -19.47 9.62 4.26
N ILE A 175 -19.59 8.69 3.31
CA ILE A 175 -18.88 8.72 2.02
C ILE A 175 -19.87 8.45 0.89
N ASP A 176 -20.13 9.46 0.06
CA ASP A 176 -20.85 9.29 -1.19
C ASP A 176 -19.89 8.85 -2.30
N LEU A 177 -19.88 7.55 -2.59
CA LEU A 177 -18.99 6.95 -3.59
C LEU A 177 -19.30 7.41 -5.01
N SER A 178 -20.50 7.92 -5.28
CA SER A 178 -20.88 8.41 -6.61
C SER A 178 -20.20 9.74 -6.98
N THR A 179 -19.67 10.47 -5.98
CA THR A 179 -19.02 11.77 -6.16
C THR A 179 -17.50 11.69 -6.40
N ASN A 180 -16.96 10.48 -6.53
CA ASN A 180 -15.52 10.21 -6.62
C ASN A 180 -14.70 10.84 -5.46
N PRO A 181 -15.04 10.53 -4.19
CA PRO A 181 -14.44 11.16 -3.03
C PRO A 181 -12.96 10.80 -2.88
N SER A 182 -12.18 11.72 -2.30
CA SER A 182 -10.77 11.50 -1.99
C SER A 182 -10.35 12.20 -0.69
N GLY A 183 -9.18 11.85 -0.17
CA GLY A 183 -8.55 12.51 0.98
C GLY A 183 -8.99 11.97 2.35
N THR A 184 -8.49 12.60 3.40
CA THR A 184 -8.63 12.15 4.80
C THR A 184 -9.58 13.04 5.59
N VAL A 185 -10.57 12.44 6.26
CA VAL A 185 -11.53 13.10 7.15
C VAL A 185 -11.80 12.18 8.34
N ASN A 186 -11.72 12.71 9.57
CA ASN A 186 -12.00 11.97 10.82
C ASN A 186 -11.25 10.63 10.95
N GLY A 187 -9.99 10.60 10.52
CA GLY A 187 -9.15 9.41 10.56
C GLY A 187 -9.52 8.31 9.55
N TRP A 188 -10.43 8.59 8.62
CA TRP A 188 -10.72 7.77 7.44
C TRP A 188 -10.10 8.43 6.20
N THR A 189 -9.35 7.68 5.41
CA THR A 189 -8.78 8.09 4.12
C THR A 189 -9.49 7.36 2.99
N VAL A 190 -9.84 8.09 1.94
CA VAL A 190 -10.44 7.53 0.72
C VAL A 190 -9.52 7.79 -0.45
N THR A 191 -9.22 6.75 -1.19
CA THR A 191 -8.38 6.81 -2.40
C THR A 191 -9.15 6.21 -3.57
N PRO A 192 -9.49 7.01 -4.59
CA PRO A 192 -10.07 6.49 -5.83
C PRO A 192 -9.17 5.45 -6.48
N MET A 193 -9.79 4.42 -7.06
CA MET A 193 -9.12 3.32 -7.74
C MET A 193 -9.74 3.03 -9.11
N ALA A 194 -9.10 2.15 -9.88
CA ALA A 194 -9.58 1.76 -11.20
C ALA A 194 -10.97 1.12 -11.12
N GLY A 195 -11.76 1.28 -12.18
CA GLY A 195 -13.04 0.58 -12.34
C GLY A 195 -14.14 1.01 -11.34
N GLY A 196 -14.03 2.20 -10.74
CA GLY A 196 -15.00 2.74 -9.78
C GLY A 196 -14.86 2.17 -8.37
N TRP A 197 -13.74 1.50 -8.08
CA TRP A 197 -13.38 1.10 -6.74
C TRP A 197 -12.81 2.27 -5.94
N PHE A 198 -12.90 2.18 -4.62
CA PHE A 198 -12.26 3.08 -3.67
C PHE A 198 -11.57 2.24 -2.60
N GLU A 199 -10.31 2.55 -2.30
CA GLU A 199 -9.70 2.11 -1.05
C GLU A 199 -10.18 3.03 0.08
N VAL A 200 -10.79 2.46 1.10
CA VAL A 200 -11.26 3.16 2.29
C VAL A 200 -10.48 2.64 3.48
N ALA A 201 -9.54 3.45 3.98
CA ALA A 201 -8.64 3.12 5.07
C ALA A 201 -8.96 3.93 6.32
N PHE A 202 -8.63 3.42 7.51
CA PHE A 202 -8.69 4.17 8.75
C PHE A 202 -7.41 4.02 9.57
N ILE A 203 -7.14 5.02 10.41
CA ILE A 203 -6.12 4.98 11.45
C ILE A 203 -6.74 5.49 12.76
N ARG A 204 -6.43 4.83 13.88
CA ARG A 204 -6.83 5.28 15.20
C ARG A 204 -5.76 5.00 16.26
N THR A 205 -5.39 6.03 17.01
CA THR A 205 -4.31 5.97 18.03
C THR A 205 -4.78 6.22 19.47
N LEU A 206 -6.02 6.68 19.68
CA LEU A 206 -6.56 7.04 20.99
C LEU A 206 -7.91 6.37 21.26
N GLY A 207 -8.33 6.27 22.53
CA GLY A 207 -9.64 5.69 22.89
C GLY A 207 -9.74 4.18 22.69
N ILE A 208 -8.59 3.50 22.65
CA ILE A 208 -8.46 2.05 22.58
C ILE A 208 -7.43 1.64 23.64
N GLY A 209 -7.80 0.72 24.51
CA GLY A 209 -6.94 0.05 25.47
C GLY A 209 -6.61 -1.38 25.04
N ALA A 210 -5.53 -1.93 25.61
CA ALA A 210 -5.20 -3.34 25.43
C ALA A 210 -6.33 -4.21 25.98
N GLY A 211 -6.81 -5.16 25.19
CA GLY A 211 -7.92 -6.04 25.55
C GLY A 211 -9.28 -5.59 25.00
N ASP A 212 -9.39 -4.40 24.43
CA ASP A 212 -10.66 -3.87 23.93
C ASP A 212 -11.25 -4.71 22.80
N ALA A 213 -12.59 -4.66 22.71
CA ALA A 213 -13.35 -5.18 21.59
C ALA A 213 -13.62 -4.08 20.58
N ILE A 214 -13.02 -4.18 19.39
CA ILE A 214 -13.14 -3.18 18.32
C ILE A 214 -14.00 -3.74 17.19
N ALA A 215 -15.02 -3.00 16.79
CA ALA A 215 -15.88 -3.30 15.66
C ALA A 215 -15.69 -2.27 14.54
N ILE A 216 -15.56 -2.77 13.31
CA ILE A 216 -15.48 -1.97 12.09
C ILE A 216 -16.74 -2.19 11.27
N TYR A 217 -17.42 -1.10 10.93
CA TYR A 217 -18.60 -1.07 10.09
C TYR A 217 -18.20 -0.58 8.70
N TYR A 218 -18.44 -1.42 7.70
CA TYR A 218 -18.12 -1.13 6.31
C TYR A 218 -19.41 -0.88 5.54
N GLY A 219 -19.66 0.37 5.15
CA GLY A 219 -20.82 0.74 4.34
C GLY A 219 -21.97 1.37 5.13
N ASN A 220 -22.36 0.85 6.30
CA ASN A 220 -23.40 1.54 7.09
C ASN A 220 -23.43 1.20 8.59
N ALA A 221 -23.87 2.18 9.39
CA ALA A 221 -24.31 2.06 10.77
C ALA A 221 -25.64 2.83 10.95
N GLY A 222 -26.75 2.16 11.33
CA GLY A 222 -28.08 2.79 11.46
C GLY A 222 -28.97 2.63 10.20
N ALA A 223 -30.31 2.58 10.36
CA ALA A 223 -31.27 1.98 9.40
C ALA A 223 -31.59 2.73 8.08
N ASN A 224 -32.27 1.99 7.18
CA ASN A 224 -32.91 2.31 5.88
C ASN A 224 -32.02 2.40 4.63
N GLN A 225 -31.65 1.23 4.08
CA GLN A 225 -30.93 1.11 2.81
C GLN A 225 -31.50 0.02 1.88
N ASN A 226 -32.77 -0.37 2.05
CA ASN A 226 -33.34 -1.52 1.35
C ASN A 226 -33.08 -1.50 -0.17
N GLY A 227 -32.48 -2.56 -0.70
CA GLY A 227 -32.19 -2.74 -2.12
C GLY A 227 -30.90 -2.10 -2.62
N ARG A 228 -30.22 -1.26 -1.82
CA ARG A 228 -28.93 -0.69 -2.20
C ARG A 228 -27.87 -1.78 -2.33
N LYS A 229 -26.82 -1.51 -3.12
CA LYS A 229 -25.74 -2.47 -3.37
C LYS A 229 -24.37 -1.88 -3.10
N LEU A 230 -23.55 -2.62 -2.36
CA LEU A 230 -22.14 -2.34 -2.12
C LEU A 230 -21.30 -3.56 -2.47
N GLN A 231 -20.37 -3.39 -3.39
CA GLN A 231 -19.33 -4.36 -3.66
C GLN A 231 -18.17 -4.13 -2.69
N VAL A 232 -17.67 -5.21 -2.10
CA VAL A 232 -16.62 -5.19 -1.08
C VAL A 232 -15.51 -6.18 -1.41
N TRP A 233 -14.27 -5.82 -1.08
CA TRP A 233 -13.10 -6.69 -1.23
C TRP A 233 -11.97 -6.30 -0.24
N GLY A 234 -11.09 -7.24 0.08
CA GLY A 234 -9.83 -6.98 0.79
C GLY A 234 -9.96 -6.32 2.17
N GLY A 235 -10.72 -6.91 3.10
CA GLY A 235 -10.87 -6.39 4.45
C GLY A 235 -9.67 -6.67 5.34
N ASN A 236 -8.98 -5.63 5.82
CA ASN A 236 -7.78 -5.75 6.65
C ASN A 236 -7.88 -5.00 7.98
N PHE A 237 -7.25 -5.55 9.01
CA PHE A 237 -7.07 -4.91 10.32
C PHE A 237 -5.66 -5.19 10.86
N PHE A 238 -4.95 -4.13 11.24
CA PHE A 238 -3.59 -4.17 11.76
C PHE A 238 -3.53 -3.48 13.14
N GLN A 239 -2.74 -4.04 14.06
CA GLN A 239 -2.40 -3.42 15.35
C GLN A 239 -1.21 -2.48 15.22
N SER A 240 -1.29 -1.57 14.24
CA SER A 240 -0.32 -0.51 13.99
C SER A 240 -1.07 0.68 13.42
N ALA A 241 -0.61 1.90 13.71
CA ALA A 241 -1.15 3.12 13.12
C ALA A 241 -0.67 3.37 11.67
N THR A 242 0.06 2.43 11.07
CA THR A 242 0.52 2.55 9.69
C THR A 242 -0.17 1.51 8.81
N PRO A 243 -1.12 1.93 7.94
CA PRO A 243 -1.80 1.00 7.06
C PRO A 243 -0.82 0.48 6.00
N GLY A 244 -0.69 -0.85 5.91
CA GLY A 244 0.09 -1.50 4.86
C GLY A 244 -0.78 -1.95 3.69
N SER A 245 -0.13 -2.61 2.73
CA SER A 245 -0.78 -3.31 1.63
C SER A 245 -1.71 -4.41 2.15
N PRO A 246 -2.79 -4.75 1.40
CA PRO A 246 -3.70 -5.81 1.80
C PRO A 246 -2.97 -7.15 1.97
N ILE A 247 -3.27 -7.86 3.06
CA ILE A 247 -2.77 -9.21 3.33
C ILE A 247 -3.98 -10.16 3.30
N PRO A 248 -4.14 -10.97 2.24
CA PRO A 248 -5.21 -11.96 2.17
C PRO A 248 -5.12 -12.99 3.30
N THR A 249 -6.26 -13.30 3.90
CA THR A 249 -6.37 -14.31 4.97
C THR A 249 -7.45 -15.33 4.66
N GLY A 250 -7.19 -16.59 5.04
CA GLY A 250 -8.18 -17.65 5.09
C GLY A 250 -8.75 -17.78 6.51
N ALA A 251 -8.80 -19.02 7.03
CA ALA A 251 -9.31 -19.31 8.36
C ALA A 251 -8.42 -18.84 9.53
N SER A 252 -7.28 -18.20 9.26
CA SER A 252 -6.35 -17.72 10.29
C SER A 252 -5.71 -16.39 9.89
N PRO A 253 -5.33 -15.55 10.87
CA PRO A 253 -4.51 -14.36 10.62
C PRO A 253 -3.23 -14.72 9.85
N VAL A 254 -2.78 -13.81 8.99
CA VAL A 254 -1.55 -13.98 8.21
C VAL A 254 -0.65 -12.79 8.42
N THR A 255 0.64 -13.08 8.59
CA THR A 255 1.72 -12.10 8.70
C THR A 255 2.46 -11.99 7.38
N ARG A 256 2.55 -10.77 6.87
CA ARG A 256 3.51 -10.41 5.82
C ARG A 256 4.81 -10.01 6.50
N GLY A 257 5.91 -10.69 6.16
CA GLY A 257 7.24 -10.32 6.64
C GLY A 257 7.65 -8.92 6.18
N ALA A 258 8.53 -8.27 6.94
CA ALA A 258 9.14 -7.01 6.53
C ALA A 258 9.88 -7.16 5.20
N ASP A 259 9.82 -6.16 4.33
CA ASP A 259 10.72 -6.10 3.19
C ASP A 259 12.15 -5.87 3.70
N MET A 260 13.10 -6.56 3.09
CA MET A 260 14.53 -6.34 3.25
C MET A 260 15.08 -5.92 1.91
N ALA A 261 15.72 -4.76 1.83
CA ALA A 261 16.28 -4.26 0.59
C ALA A 261 17.53 -3.43 0.87
N SER A 262 18.62 -3.69 0.15
CA SER A 262 19.87 -2.97 0.35
C SER A 262 20.67 -2.86 -0.94
N VAL A 263 21.63 -1.95 -0.93
CA VAL A 263 22.64 -1.82 -1.99
C VAL A 263 24.01 -1.54 -1.38
N VAL A 264 25.05 -2.20 -1.90
CA VAL A 264 26.45 -1.88 -1.56
C VAL A 264 26.84 -0.56 -2.21
N VAL A 265 27.24 0.42 -1.40
CA VAL A 265 27.70 1.73 -1.84
C VAL A 265 28.92 1.58 -2.76
N PRO A 266 28.93 2.18 -3.97
CA PRO A 266 30.09 2.17 -4.83
C PRO A 266 31.33 2.74 -4.12
N THR A 267 32.51 2.18 -4.41
CA THR A 267 33.78 2.60 -3.79
C THR A 267 34.17 4.05 -4.09
N ASN A 268 33.57 4.66 -5.10
CA ASN A 268 33.77 6.03 -5.54
C ASN A 268 32.59 6.95 -5.22
N ALA A 269 31.64 6.53 -4.37
CA ALA A 269 30.52 7.37 -3.94
C ALA A 269 30.63 7.76 -2.46
N THR A 270 30.41 9.05 -2.17
CA THR A 270 30.43 9.61 -0.81
C THR A 270 29.12 10.27 -0.42
N THR A 271 28.20 10.45 -1.37
CA THR A 271 26.89 11.05 -1.17
C THR A 271 25.78 10.21 -1.80
N TRP A 272 24.56 10.40 -1.30
CA TRP A 272 23.36 9.80 -1.87
C TRP A 272 22.21 10.79 -1.91
N GLU A 273 21.31 10.58 -2.88
CA GLU A 273 20.05 11.29 -3.03
C GLU A 273 18.96 10.28 -3.40
N ALA A 274 17.79 10.38 -2.76
CA ALA A 274 16.62 9.60 -3.09
C ALA A 274 15.41 10.49 -3.35
N VAL A 275 14.57 10.07 -4.29
CA VAL A 275 13.25 10.64 -4.58
C VAL A 275 12.19 9.66 -4.14
N HIS A 276 11.21 10.09 -3.36
CA HIS A 276 10.17 9.21 -2.83
C HIS A 276 8.79 9.85 -2.68
N GLY A 277 7.79 8.98 -2.54
CA GLY A 277 6.38 9.36 -2.37
C GLY A 277 5.76 9.99 -3.62
N ASP A 278 4.45 10.20 -3.57
CA ASP A 278 3.71 10.78 -4.70
C ASP A 278 4.09 12.25 -4.95
N ALA A 279 4.47 12.96 -3.89
CA ALA A 279 4.95 14.35 -3.95
C ALA A 279 6.40 14.49 -4.43
N ASN A 280 7.10 13.39 -4.77
CA ASN A 280 8.49 13.39 -5.22
C ASN A 280 9.44 14.11 -4.24
N ILE A 281 9.31 13.80 -2.95
CA ILE A 281 10.16 14.36 -1.90
C ILE A 281 11.61 13.90 -2.14
N VAL A 282 12.54 14.84 -2.10
CA VAL A 282 13.97 14.58 -2.27
C VAL A 282 14.67 14.62 -0.91
N VAL A 283 15.44 13.58 -0.60
CA VAL A 283 16.25 13.48 0.62
C VAL A 283 17.65 12.99 0.26
N GLY A 284 18.65 13.29 1.07
CA GLY A 284 20.02 12.85 0.81
C GLY A 284 20.92 12.98 2.01
N GLY A 285 22.18 12.58 1.83
CA GLY A 285 23.20 12.66 2.87
C GLY A 285 24.53 12.09 2.44
N SER A 286 25.41 11.84 3.41
CA SER A 286 26.67 11.13 3.21
C SER A 286 26.47 9.61 3.22
N VAL A 287 27.37 8.91 2.53
CA VAL A 287 27.54 7.46 2.59
C VAL A 287 29.02 7.11 2.74
N THR A 288 29.28 5.95 3.31
CA THR A 288 30.63 5.38 3.37
C THR A 288 30.85 4.48 2.15
N PRO A 289 31.88 4.72 1.32
CA PRO A 289 32.22 3.84 0.20
C PRO A 289 32.36 2.37 0.63
N GLY A 290 31.78 1.45 -0.15
CA GLY A 290 31.83 0.00 0.12
C GLY A 290 30.92 -0.49 1.26
N ALA A 291 30.28 0.40 2.02
CA ALA A 291 29.33 -0.01 3.05
C ALA A 291 28.02 -0.52 2.45
N THR A 292 27.21 -1.19 3.27
CA THR A 292 25.83 -1.53 2.91
C THR A 292 24.92 -0.35 3.20
N PHE A 293 24.16 0.09 2.19
CA PHE A 293 23.10 1.07 2.33
C PHE A 293 21.75 0.34 2.44
N ASP A 294 21.19 0.32 3.65
CA ASP A 294 19.86 -0.23 3.89
C ASP A 294 18.78 0.70 3.33
N LEU A 295 17.82 0.15 2.57
CA LEU A 295 16.68 0.87 2.01
C LEU A 295 15.46 0.86 2.92
N VAL A 296 15.50 0.20 4.08
CA VAL A 296 14.33 -0.04 4.92
C VAL A 296 14.44 0.69 6.26
N ALA A 297 15.45 0.39 7.08
CA ALA A 297 15.51 0.91 8.44
C ALA A 297 15.71 2.43 8.47
N GLY A 298 14.84 3.13 9.20
CA GLY A 298 14.92 4.57 9.42
C GLY A 298 14.72 5.42 8.16
N ARG A 299 14.15 4.86 7.08
CA ARG A 299 13.99 5.57 5.82
C ARG A 299 12.64 6.29 5.72
N PRO A 300 12.63 7.53 5.20
CA PRO A 300 11.39 8.33 5.08
C PRO A 300 10.42 7.80 4.02
N TRP A 301 10.86 6.88 3.16
CA TRP A 301 10.03 6.22 2.16
C TRP A 301 9.44 4.88 2.60
N LEU A 302 9.69 4.44 3.85
CA LEU A 302 9.05 3.25 4.39
C LEU A 302 7.53 3.48 4.50
N ASN A 303 6.72 2.50 4.07
CA ASN A 303 5.26 2.62 3.86
C ASN A 303 4.87 3.62 2.75
N GLY A 304 5.82 3.96 1.89
CA GLY A 304 5.60 4.71 0.66
C GLY A 304 6.42 4.10 -0.48
N PHE A 305 6.62 4.89 -1.53
CA PHE A 305 7.37 4.46 -2.70
C PHE A 305 8.73 5.13 -2.78
N LEU A 306 9.80 4.35 -2.85
CA LEU A 306 11.10 4.81 -3.31
C LEU A 306 11.09 4.82 -4.84
N LYS A 307 11.17 6.01 -5.45
CA LYS A 307 11.15 6.15 -6.91
C LYS A 307 12.54 6.05 -7.50
N ARG A 308 13.49 6.79 -6.91
CA ARG A 308 14.86 6.87 -7.41
C ARG A 308 15.86 6.94 -6.28
N LEU A 309 17.02 6.32 -6.44
CA LEU A 309 18.20 6.44 -5.60
C LEU A 309 19.42 6.67 -6.50
N THR A 310 20.20 7.70 -6.18
CA THR A 310 21.44 8.03 -6.87
C THR A 310 22.57 8.11 -5.84
N MET A 311 23.76 7.63 -6.18
CA MET A 311 24.96 7.87 -5.37
C MET A 311 26.06 8.50 -6.22
N ARG A 312 26.81 9.42 -5.60
CA ARG A 312 27.86 10.22 -6.24
C ARG A 312 29.09 10.30 -5.35
#